data_AF-A0A1J4Y4K9-F1
#
_entry.id   AF-A0A1J4Y4K9-F1
#
_cell.length_a   1.000
_cell.length_b   1.000
_cell.length_c   1.000
_cell.angle_alpha   90.00
_cell.angle_beta   90.00
_cell.angle_gamma   90.00
#
_symmetry.space_group_name_H-M   'P 1'
#
loop_
_entity.id
_entity.type
_entity.pdbx_description
1 polymer ?
#
loop_
_entity_poly.entity_id
_entity_poly.type
_entity_poly.pdbx_seq_one_letter_code
_entity_poly.pdbx_strand_id
1 'polypeptide(L)' 'MAKLSGRRFAIMARPGASKTMLLGYDEARKAFRVAIAAPPDKGKANVELEQFLSKFLGAKVRVVAGASSRKKMLELSG' A
#
# COMPACT_ATOMS: atom_id res chain seq x y z
N MET A 1 -3.54 4.03 24.86
CA MET A 1 -3.65 4.07 23.38
C MET A 1 -2.74 3.00 22.81
N ALA A 2 -3.28 2.01 22.10
CA ALA A 2 -2.46 0.90 21.60
C ALA A 2 -1.51 1.39 20.51
N LYS A 3 -0.20 1.24 20.74
CA LYS A 3 0.86 1.53 19.77
C LYS A 3 0.66 0.57 18.58
N LEU A 4 0.35 1.10 17.40
CA LEU A 4 0.17 0.30 16.17
C LEU A 4 1.51 -0.09 15.54
N SER A 5 2.63 0.37 16.13
CA SER A 5 4.00 0.09 15.72
C SER A 5 4.26 -1.39 15.45
N GLY A 6 4.64 -1.72 14.22
CA GLY A 6 5.10 -3.05 13.82
C GLY A 6 4.04 -3.94 13.16
N ARG A 7 2.80 -3.45 12.95
CA ARG A 7 1.80 -4.18 12.18
C ARG A 7 2.13 -4.11 10.69
N ARG A 8 2.39 -5.28 10.10
CA ARG A 8 2.69 -5.43 8.68
C ARG A 8 1.53 -6.06 7.94
N PHE A 9 1.28 -5.58 6.73
CA PHE A 9 0.27 -6.15 5.85
C PHE A 9 0.73 -6.12 4.40
N ALA A 10 0.25 -7.07 3.61
CA ALA A 10 0.57 -7.18 2.20
C ALA A 10 -0.43 -6.39 1.36
N ILE A 11 0.08 -5.66 0.37
CA ILE A 11 -0.70 -4.98 -0.67
C ILE A 11 -0.31 -5.54 -2.04
N MET A 12 -1.31 -5.78 -2.87
CA MET A 12 -1.17 -5.98 -4.30
C MET A 12 -1.46 -4.67 -5.02
N ALA A 13 -0.38 -3.95 -5.36
CA ALA A 13 -0.40 -2.69 -6.09
C ALA A 13 -0.66 -2.91 -7.58
N ARG A 14 -1.59 -2.13 -8.14
CA ARG A 14 -1.93 -2.07 -9.56
C ARG A 14 -1.71 -0.63 -10.07
N PRO A 15 -0.46 -0.28 -10.42
CA PRO A 15 -0.11 1.07 -10.90
C PRO A 15 -0.60 1.32 -12.32
N GLY A 16 -0.76 2.58 -12.69
CA GLY A 16 -1.29 3.02 -13.99
C GLY A 16 -2.81 2.84 -14.12
N ALA A 17 -3.55 2.83 -13.01
CA ALA A 17 -5.01 2.82 -13.03
C ALA A 17 -5.59 4.22 -13.33
N SER A 18 -6.88 4.31 -13.68
CA SER A 18 -7.52 5.62 -13.88
C SER A 18 -7.67 6.42 -12.59
N LYS A 19 -7.71 5.75 -11.43
CA LYS A 19 -7.83 6.37 -10.10
C LYS A 19 -7.23 5.50 -9.01
N THR A 20 -6.79 6.14 -7.93
CA THR A 20 -6.24 5.45 -6.75
C THR A 20 -7.37 5.03 -5.82
N MET A 21 -7.50 3.73 -5.58
CA MET A 21 -8.59 3.19 -4.76
C MET A 21 -8.28 1.81 -4.20
N LEU A 22 -8.89 1.51 -3.04
CA LEU A 22 -8.92 0.16 -2.49
C LEU A 22 -9.89 -0.69 -3.30
N LEU A 23 -9.43 -1.84 -3.80
CA LEU A 23 -10.23 -2.77 -4.61
C LEU A 23 -10.80 -3.93 -3.80
N GLY A 24 -10.34 -4.13 -2.56
CA GLY A 24 -10.76 -5.22 -1.68
C GLY A 24 -9.60 -6.10 -1.20
N TYR A 25 -9.93 -7.22 -0.58
CA TYR A 25 -8.95 -8.19 -0.06
C TYR A 25 -8.90 -9.44 -0.93
N ASP A 26 -7.70 -9.91 -1.23
CA ASP A 26 -7.44 -11.17 -1.94
C ASP A 26 -7.11 -12.24 -0.90
N GLU A 27 -8.08 -13.10 -0.57
CA GLU A 27 -7.93 -14.14 0.44
C GLU A 27 -6.86 -15.17 0.06
N ALA A 28 -6.82 -15.58 -1.21
CA ALA A 28 -5.85 -16.55 -1.71
C ALA A 28 -4.40 -16.03 -1.57
N ARG A 29 -4.19 -14.72 -1.78
CA ARG A 29 -2.87 -14.09 -1.68
C ARG A 29 -2.57 -13.46 -0.33
N LYS A 30 -3.56 -13.45 0.57
CA LYS A 30 -3.55 -12.77 1.87
C LYS A 30 -3.07 -11.32 1.77
N ALA A 31 -3.64 -10.55 0.84
CA ALA A 31 -3.19 -9.19 0.55
C ALA A 31 -4.35 -8.28 0.08
N PHE A 32 -4.34 -6.99 0.47
CA PHE A 32 -5.32 -6.05 -0.09
C PHE A 32 -4.90 -5.60 -1.49
N ARG A 33 -5.86 -5.48 -2.40
CA ARG A 33 -5.64 -4.99 -3.75
C ARG A 33 -5.86 -3.48 -3.77
N VAL A 34 -4.91 -2.74 -4.32
CA VAL A 34 -4.99 -1.28 -4.45
C VAL A 34 -4.66 -0.88 -5.89
N ALA A 35 -5.59 -0.20 -6.53
CA ALA A 35 -5.34 0.54 -7.77
C ALA A 35 -4.62 1.83 -7.43
N ILE A 36 -3.60 2.18 -8.22
CA ILE A 36 -2.77 3.36 -8.04
C ILE A 36 -2.75 4.10 -9.38
N ALA A 37 -3.14 5.36 -9.38
CA ALA A 37 -3.17 6.19 -10.58
C ALA A 37 -1.76 6.48 -11.07
N ALA A 38 -0.84 6.75 -10.15
CA ALA A 38 0.56 6.97 -10.48
C ALA A 38 1.17 5.78 -11.23
N PRO A 39 2.00 6.04 -12.27
CA PRO A 39 2.72 5.00 -12.98
C PRO A 39 3.76 4.34 -12.07
N PRO A 40 4.22 3.11 -12.41
CA PRO A 40 5.31 2.43 -11.69
C PRO A 40 6.69 3.03 -11.98
N ASP A 41 6.76 4.31 -12.37
CA ASP A 41 8.00 5.01 -12.73
C ASP A 41 8.61 5.70 -11.52
N LYS A 42 9.94 5.56 -11.33
CA LYS A 42 10.73 6.25 -10.30
C LYS A 42 10.12 6.26 -8.88
N GLY A 43 9.39 5.20 -8.50
CA GLY A 43 8.76 5.07 -7.19
C GLY A 43 7.51 5.93 -6.97
N LYS A 44 6.97 6.62 -7.99
CA LYS A 44 5.75 7.44 -7.88
C LYS A 44 4.56 6.64 -7.33
N ALA A 45 4.36 5.41 -7.83
CA ALA A 45 3.34 4.51 -7.31
C ALA A 45 3.53 4.15 -5.82
N ASN A 46 4.76 4.12 -5.31
CA ASN A 46 5.02 3.80 -3.90
C ASN A 46 4.61 4.99 -3.03
N VAL A 47 5.04 6.18 -3.41
CA VAL A 47 4.71 7.43 -2.71
C VAL A 47 3.20 7.63 -2.65
N GLU A 48 2.50 7.46 -3.78
CA GLU A 48 1.04 7.61 -3.82
C GLU A 48 0.33 6.55 -2.97
N LEU A 49 0.80 5.30 -2.98
CA LEU A 49 0.25 4.24 -2.14
C LEU A 49 0.40 4.55 -0.64
N GLU A 50 1.59 4.98 -0.23
CA GLU A 50 1.86 5.36 1.16
C GLU A 50 0.98 6.53 1.60
N GLN A 51 0.83 7.56 0.76
CA GLN A 51 -0.04 8.71 1.04
C GLN A 51 -1.51 8.30 1.11
N PHE A 52 -1.99 7.50 0.15
CA PHE A 52 -3.36 7.01 0.11
C PHE A 52 -3.71 6.21 1.37
N LEU A 53 -2.86 5.23 1.73
CA LEU A 53 -3.08 4.39 2.90
C LEU A 53 -2.90 5.15 4.20
N SER A 54 -1.97 6.10 4.26
CA SER A 54 -1.80 6.91 5.47
C SER A 54 -3.02 7.76 5.76
N LYS A 55 -3.64 8.35 4.72
CA LYS A 55 -4.92 9.06 4.84
C LYS A 55 -6.06 8.13 5.21
N PHE A 56 -6.13 6.95 4.59
CA PHE A 56 -7.20 5.98 4.83
C PHE A 56 -7.17 5.40 6.25
N LEU A 57 -5.97 5.11 6.78
CA LEU A 57 -5.80 4.47 8.09
C LEU A 57 -5.57 5.48 9.24
N GLY A 58 -5.33 6.75 8.94
CA GLY A 58 -5.02 7.78 9.94
C GLY A 58 -3.67 7.56 10.65
N ALA A 59 -2.76 6.78 10.04
CA ALA A 59 -1.47 6.41 10.60
C ALA A 59 -0.39 6.44 9.52
N LYS A 60 0.88 6.60 9.90
CA LYS A 60 1.97 6.61 8.91
C LYS A 60 2.18 5.19 8.37
N VAL A 61 2.20 5.05 7.06
CA VAL A 61 2.43 3.78 6.38
C VAL A 61 3.68 3.88 5.51
N ARG A 62 4.52 2.84 5.50
CA ARG A 62 5.72 2.77 4.65
C ARG A 62 5.85 1.41 3.96
N VAL A 63 6.30 1.40 2.72
CA VAL A 63 6.73 0.17 2.03
C VAL A 63 8.06 -0.29 2.61
N VAL A 64 8.08 -1.48 3.20
CA VAL A 64 9.27 -2.09 3.81
C VAL A 64 9.87 -3.23 2.96
N ALA A 65 9.08 -3.81 2.05
CA ALA A 65 9.58 -4.81 1.10
C ALA A 65 8.77 -4.83 -0.21
N GLY A 66 9.38 -5.36 -1.27
CA GLY A 66 8.72 -5.54 -2.57
C GLY A 66 8.52 -4.25 -3.36
N ALA A 67 9.36 -3.23 -3.17
CA ALA A 67 9.24 -1.93 -3.83
C ALA A 67 9.13 -2.03 -5.37
N SER A 68 9.87 -2.97 -5.98
CA SER A 68 9.85 -3.26 -7.42
C SER A 68 8.82 -4.31 -7.85
N SER A 69 8.03 -4.84 -6.93
CA SER A 69 7.02 -5.88 -7.18
C SER A 69 5.60 -5.33 -7.05
N ARG A 70 4.64 -6.01 -7.70
CA ARG A 70 3.22 -5.76 -7.48
C ARG A 70 2.79 -6.15 -6.06
N LYS A 71 3.43 -7.14 -5.45
CA LYS A 71 3.20 -7.50 -4.05
C LYS A 71 4.17 -6.74 -3.16
N LYS A 72 3.65 -5.90 -2.29
CA LYS A 72 4.39 -5.01 -1.39
C LYS A 72 4.05 -5.34 0.05
N MET A 73 5.05 -5.31 0.93
CA MET A 73 4.82 -5.35 2.38
C MET A 73 4.85 -3.92 2.89
N LEU A 74 3.80 -3.53 3.61
CA LEU A 74 3.73 -2.24 4.26
C LEU A 74 3.71 -2.39 5.76
N GLU A 75 4.30 -1.42 6.43
CA GLU A 75 4.37 -1.34 7.87
C GLU A 75 3.65 -0.07 8.35
N LEU A 76 2.83 -0.24 9.39
CA LEU A 76 2.24 0.86 10.15
C LEU A 76 3.24 1.34 11.20
N SER A 77 3.54 2.63 11.13
CA SER A 77 4.28 3.37 12.14
C SER A 77 3.30 4.30 12.87
N GLY A 78 3.06 4.01 14.15
CA GLY A 78 2.20 4.76 15.06
C GLY A 78 2.57 4.45 16.50
#